data_AF-A3TJ04-F1
#
_entry.id   AF-A3TJ04-F1
#
_cell.length_a   1.000
_cell.length_b   1.000
_cell.length_c   1.000
_cell.angle_alpha   90.00
_cell.angle_beta   90.00
_cell.angle_gamma   90.00
#
_symmetry.space_group_name_H-M   'P 1'
#
loop_
_entity.id
_entity.type
_entity.pdbx_description
1 polymer ?
#
loop_
_entity_poly.entity_id
_entity_poly.type
_entity_poly.pdbx_seq_one_letter_code
_entity_poly.pdbx_strand_id
1 'polypeptide(L)'
;MSGRVTSIKDGCIVFKNDRDAHRWVLIGETKSLIGGTAYVIQGVAMDSLDPTCSDALPFHVTDVTVREEQESVPLPSGSSPGQAVTLTGTVADGVEAGCRVLTTDQGTFVLIGSVTVPNGRVTVTGQRSATTMSTCQQGPLFEVSKVSPAS
;
A
#
# COMPACT_ATOMS: atom_id res chain seq x y z
N MET A 1 -15.23 -4.76 -13.45
CA MET A 1 -15.33 -3.34 -13.03
C MET A 1 -14.51 -3.12 -11.77
N SER A 2 -14.02 -1.90 -11.53
CA SER A 2 -13.33 -1.52 -10.29
C SER A 2 -14.15 -0.49 -9.53
N GLY A 3 -14.02 -0.50 -8.21
CA GLY A 3 -14.88 0.33 -7.36
C GLY A 3 -14.73 0.00 -5.89
N ARG A 4 -15.63 0.55 -5.09
CA ARG A 4 -15.65 0.38 -3.63
C ARG A 4 -17.00 -0.12 -3.14
N VAL A 5 -16.96 -1.03 -2.17
CA VAL A 5 -18.16 -1.37 -1.39
C VAL A 5 -18.49 -0.20 -0.48
N THR A 6 -19.65 0.42 -0.70
CA THR A 6 -20.11 1.60 0.04
C THR A 6 -21.10 1.27 1.15
N SER A 7 -21.77 0.12 1.07
CA SER A 7 -22.69 -0.34 2.10
C SER A 7 -22.82 -1.86 2.10
N ILE A 8 -22.99 -2.43 3.29
CA ILE A 8 -23.37 -3.83 3.53
C ILE A 8 -24.46 -3.82 4.59
N LYS A 9 -25.71 -4.10 4.22
CA LYS A 9 -26.85 -4.15 5.14
C LYS A 9 -27.80 -5.26 4.74
N ASP A 10 -28.15 -6.14 5.68
CA ASP A 10 -29.18 -7.17 5.51
C ASP A 10 -29.02 -8.03 4.24
N GLY A 11 -27.77 -8.34 3.86
CA GLY A 11 -27.44 -9.10 2.65
C GLY A 11 -27.35 -8.26 1.37
N CYS A 12 -27.72 -6.99 1.41
CA CYS A 12 -27.51 -6.04 0.32
C CYS A 12 -26.11 -5.41 0.38
N ILE A 13 -25.34 -5.61 -0.69
CA ILE A 13 -23.98 -5.10 -0.81
C ILE A 13 -23.94 -4.08 -1.96
N VAL A 14 -23.81 -2.80 -1.61
CA VAL A 14 -23.80 -1.71 -2.58
C VAL A 14 -22.36 -1.39 -2.98
N PHE A 15 -22.06 -1.54 -4.25
CA PHE A 15 -20.77 -1.23 -4.85
C PHE A 15 -20.85 -0.03 -5.78
N LYS A 16 -19.95 0.92 -5.63
CA LYS A 16 -19.85 2.10 -6.49
C LYS A 16 -18.68 1.94 -7.45
N ASN A 17 -18.95 1.99 -8.75
CA ASN A 17 -17.95 1.96 -9.80
C ASN A 17 -17.11 3.25 -9.81
N ASP A 18 -15.80 3.13 -9.93
CA ASP A 18 -14.90 4.28 -9.98
C ASP A 18 -14.98 5.02 -11.33
N ARG A 19 -15.25 4.30 -12.43
CA ARG A 19 -15.22 4.87 -13.79
C ARG A 19 -16.38 5.81 -14.08
N ASP A 20 -17.57 5.46 -13.58
CA ASP A 20 -18.83 6.10 -13.98
C ASP A 20 -19.74 6.41 -12.78
N ALA A 21 -19.26 6.21 -11.55
CA ALA A 21 -20.01 6.39 -10.32
C ALA A 21 -21.33 5.59 -10.22
N HIS A 22 -21.59 4.67 -11.17
CA HIS A 22 -22.77 3.83 -11.15
C HIS A 22 -22.74 2.89 -9.95
N ARG A 23 -23.89 2.73 -9.30
CA ARG A 23 -24.05 1.86 -8.13
C ARG A 23 -24.63 0.53 -8.57
N TRP A 24 -24.12 -0.55 -8.01
CA TRP A 24 -24.54 -1.91 -8.28
C TRP A 24 -24.80 -2.64 -6.97
N VAL A 25 -25.79 -3.54 -6.96
CA VAL A 25 -26.00 -4.49 -5.87
C VAL A 25 -25.23 -5.76 -6.21
N LEU A 26 -24.23 -6.11 -5.42
CA LEU A 26 -23.43 -7.31 -5.67
C LEU A 26 -24.15 -8.55 -5.14
N ILE A 27 -24.33 -9.55 -6.00
CA ILE A 27 -24.95 -10.83 -5.67
C ILE A 27 -24.02 -11.98 -6.10
N GLY A 28 -24.12 -13.15 -5.46
CA GLY A 28 -23.25 -14.31 -5.73
C GLY A 28 -22.15 -14.49 -4.68
N GLU A 29 -20.89 -14.66 -5.10
CA GLU A 29 -19.74 -14.88 -4.20
C GLU A 29 -19.28 -13.60 -3.52
N THR A 30 -20.02 -13.15 -2.51
CA THR A 30 -19.78 -11.86 -1.82
C THR A 30 -19.37 -12.00 -0.36
N LYS A 31 -19.15 -13.24 0.12
CA LYS A 31 -18.90 -13.54 1.56
C LYS A 31 -17.64 -12.90 2.14
N SER A 32 -16.68 -12.51 1.31
CA SER A 32 -15.40 -11.91 1.71
C SER A 32 -15.36 -10.38 1.56
N LEU A 33 -16.47 -9.74 1.15
CA LEU A 33 -16.52 -8.31 0.92
C LEU A 33 -16.63 -7.53 2.23
N ILE A 34 -15.83 -6.47 2.34
CA ILE A 34 -15.76 -5.59 3.50
C ILE A 34 -16.23 -4.20 3.07
N GLY A 35 -17.11 -3.61 3.87
CA GLY A 35 -17.57 -2.23 3.67
C GLY A 35 -16.41 -1.25 3.72
N GLY A 36 -16.35 -0.33 2.76
CA GLY A 36 -15.27 0.65 2.64
C GLY A 36 -14.04 0.14 1.88
N THR A 37 -13.96 -1.13 1.48
CA THR A 37 -12.81 -1.68 0.75
C THR A 37 -12.99 -1.59 -0.76
N ALA A 38 -11.89 -1.31 -1.48
CA ALA A 38 -11.85 -1.26 -2.93
C ALA A 38 -11.64 -2.66 -3.52
N TYR A 39 -12.33 -2.99 -4.61
CA TYR A 39 -12.26 -4.28 -5.27
C TYR A 39 -12.23 -4.14 -6.79
N VAL A 40 -11.60 -5.12 -7.44
CA VAL A 40 -11.83 -5.44 -8.85
C VAL A 40 -12.79 -6.61 -8.89
N ILE A 41 -13.96 -6.38 -9.49
CA ILE A 41 -15.06 -7.33 -9.55
C ILE A 41 -15.27 -7.76 -10.99
N GLN A 42 -15.31 -9.06 -11.24
CA GLN A 42 -15.70 -9.63 -12.53
C GLN A 42 -17.10 -10.23 -12.40
N GLY A 43 -17.87 -10.13 -13.49
CA GLY A 43 -19.24 -10.58 -13.50
C GLY A 43 -20.06 -9.89 -14.57
N VAL A 44 -21.38 -10.01 -14.45
CA VAL A 44 -22.36 -9.50 -15.41
C VAL A 44 -23.43 -8.68 -14.72
N ALA A 45 -23.82 -7.58 -15.35
CA ALA A 45 -24.97 -6.78 -14.94
C ALA A 45 -26.27 -7.53 -15.27
N MET A 46 -27.26 -7.40 -14.40
CA MET A 46 -28.61 -7.93 -14.62
C MET A 46 -29.59 -6.78 -14.85
N ASP A 47 -30.50 -6.96 -15.81
CA ASP A 47 -31.50 -5.95 -16.20
C ASP A 47 -32.81 -6.01 -15.39
N SER A 48 -32.82 -6.76 -14.29
CA SER A 48 -33.98 -6.94 -13.41
C SER A 48 -33.65 -6.48 -11.99
N LEU A 49 -34.50 -5.62 -11.41
CA LEU A 49 -34.34 -5.17 -10.02
C LEU A 49 -34.56 -6.32 -9.03
N ASP A 50 -33.71 -6.37 -8.00
CA ASP A 50 -33.85 -7.33 -6.89
C ASP A 50 -34.86 -6.79 -5.86
N PRO A 51 -35.92 -7.54 -5.50
CA PRO A 51 -36.89 -7.11 -4.50
C PRO A 51 -36.32 -6.99 -3.08
N THR A 52 -35.17 -7.62 -2.79
CA THR A 52 -34.49 -7.54 -1.49
C THR A 52 -33.61 -6.32 -1.36
N CYS A 53 -33.16 -5.74 -2.49
CA CYS A 53 -32.43 -4.49 -2.47
C CYS A 53 -32.73 -3.59 -3.66
N SER A 54 -33.60 -2.61 -3.43
CA SER A 54 -34.07 -1.65 -4.43
C SER A 54 -33.10 -0.48 -4.68
N ASP A 55 -31.88 -0.54 -4.11
CA ASP A 55 -30.89 0.54 -4.18
C ASP A 55 -30.23 0.69 -5.56
N ALA A 56 -30.10 -0.40 -6.31
CA ALA A 56 -29.44 -0.42 -7.62
C ALA A 56 -29.74 -1.72 -8.39
N LEU A 57 -29.33 -1.76 -9.67
CA LEU A 57 -29.39 -3.00 -10.45
C LEU A 57 -28.42 -4.05 -9.89
N PRO A 58 -28.80 -5.34 -9.91
CA PRO A 58 -27.93 -6.41 -9.47
C PRO A 58 -26.78 -6.64 -10.46
N PHE A 59 -25.64 -7.00 -9.91
CA PHE A 59 -24.46 -7.42 -10.63
C PHE A 59 -24.02 -8.78 -10.07
N HIS A 60 -24.10 -9.81 -10.91
CA HIS A 60 -23.74 -11.16 -10.52
C HIS A 60 -22.23 -11.32 -10.55
N VAL A 61 -21.65 -11.47 -9.38
CA VAL A 61 -20.22 -11.57 -9.15
C VAL A 61 -19.75 -13.01 -9.41
N THR A 62 -18.77 -13.14 -10.31
CA THR A 62 -18.12 -14.42 -10.61
C THR A 62 -16.70 -14.49 -10.05
N ASP A 63 -16.06 -13.34 -9.84
CA ASP A 63 -14.73 -13.25 -9.23
C ASP A 63 -14.57 -11.91 -8.51
N VAL A 64 -13.87 -11.95 -7.39
CA VAL A 64 -13.53 -10.76 -6.58
C VAL A 64 -12.06 -10.80 -6.25
N THR A 65 -11.36 -9.74 -6.64
CA THR A 65 -9.99 -9.48 -6.19
C THR A 65 -9.99 -8.19 -5.37
N VAL A 66 -9.42 -8.21 -4.16
CA VAL A 66 -9.19 -6.99 -3.38
C VAL A 66 -8.33 -6.07 -4.23
N ARG A 67 -8.82 -4.86 -4.48
CA ARG A 67 -7.98 -3.80 -5.02
C ARG A 67 -7.27 -3.24 -3.81
N GLU A 68 -6.05 -3.72 -3.59
CA GLU A 68 -5.13 -3.00 -2.73
C GLU A 68 -5.02 -1.62 -3.34
N GLU A 69 -5.70 -0.65 -2.71
CA GLU A 69 -5.49 0.74 -3.06
C GLU A 69 -4.05 1.00 -2.67
N GLN A 70 -3.18 0.92 -3.68
CA GLN A 70 -1.80 1.31 -3.58
C GLN A 70 -1.78 2.82 -3.33
N GLU A 71 -2.09 3.22 -2.10
CA GLU A 71 -1.43 4.34 -1.46
C GLU A 71 -0.02 3.88 -1.03
N SER A 72 0.68 3.27 -1.99
CA SER A 72 2.12 3.19 -1.98
C SER A 72 2.54 4.37 -2.83
N VAL A 73 3.11 5.39 -2.20
CA VAL A 73 4.14 6.17 -2.88
C VAL A 73 5.08 5.13 -3.49
N PRO A 74 5.24 5.06 -4.82
CA PRO A 74 6.04 4.02 -5.42
C PRO A 74 7.48 4.21 -4.95
N LEU A 75 7.89 3.42 -3.98
CA LEU A 75 9.30 3.16 -3.78
C LEU A 75 9.76 2.41 -5.06
N PRO A 76 10.86 2.83 -5.69
CA PRO A 76 11.35 2.18 -6.90
C PRO A 76 11.49 0.67 -6.65
N SER A 77 10.96 -0.08 -7.61
CA SER A 77 10.74 -1.52 -7.59
C SER A 77 12.01 -2.28 -7.23
N GLY A 78 11.88 -3.28 -6.35
CA GLY A 78 12.91 -4.32 -6.28
C GLY A 78 13.09 -5.09 -4.98
N SER A 79 12.34 -4.85 -3.90
CA SER A 79 12.59 -5.63 -2.67
C SER A 79 11.33 -5.78 -1.83
N SER A 80 10.88 -7.02 -1.66
CA SER A 80 9.83 -7.40 -0.72
C SER A 80 10.23 -6.98 0.70
N PRO A 81 9.26 -6.57 1.55
CA PRO A 81 9.53 -6.38 2.97
C PRO A 81 10.14 -7.67 3.55
N GLY A 82 11.28 -7.54 4.24
CA GLY A 82 12.06 -8.67 4.75
C GLY A 82 13.26 -9.11 3.88
N GLN A 83 13.40 -8.60 2.65
CA GLN A 83 14.57 -8.88 1.82
C GLN A 83 15.67 -7.86 2.10
N ALA A 84 16.90 -8.34 2.33
CA ALA A 84 18.05 -7.47 2.53
C ALA A 84 18.34 -6.68 1.24
N VAL A 85 18.31 -5.35 1.35
CA VAL A 85 18.59 -4.39 0.28
C VAL A 85 19.92 -3.73 0.56
N THR A 86 20.72 -3.52 -0.49
CA THR A 86 21.95 -2.74 -0.41
C THR A 86 21.75 -1.40 -1.09
N LEU A 87 22.01 -0.32 -0.35
CA LEU A 87 21.88 1.06 -0.79
C LEU A 87 23.24 1.75 -0.70
N THR A 88 23.61 2.53 -1.71
CA THR A 88 24.82 3.35 -1.69
C THR A 88 24.43 4.81 -1.81
N GLY A 89 24.98 5.66 -0.96
CA GLY A 89 24.63 7.07 -0.92
C GLY A 89 25.44 7.86 0.08
N THR A 90 25.00 9.09 0.32
CA THR A 90 25.63 10.00 1.27
C THR A 90 24.80 10.07 2.54
N VAL A 91 25.43 9.81 3.67
CA VAL A 91 24.82 9.93 4.99
C VAL A 91 25.11 11.30 5.58
N ALA A 92 24.05 11.91 6.09
CA ALA A 92 24.08 13.18 6.79
C ALA A 92 23.14 13.14 8.01
N ASP A 93 23.29 14.15 8.87
CA ASP A 93 22.33 14.40 9.94
C ASP A 93 21.00 14.88 9.33
N GLY A 94 19.90 14.39 9.91
CA GLY A 94 18.56 14.84 9.58
C GLY A 94 18.23 16.17 10.24
N VAL A 95 17.09 16.74 9.85
CA VAL A 95 16.58 18.01 10.41
C VAL A 95 16.30 17.91 11.91
N GLU A 96 15.75 16.78 12.35
CA GLU A 96 15.51 16.49 13.77
C GLU A 96 16.76 15.90 14.43
N ALA A 97 17.03 16.33 15.67
CA ALA A 97 18.21 15.90 16.42
C ALA A 97 18.25 14.38 16.60
N GLY A 98 19.38 13.77 16.23
CA GLY A 98 19.59 12.32 16.32
C GLY A 98 19.06 11.52 15.14
N CYS A 99 18.33 12.15 14.20
CA CYS A 99 17.93 11.50 12.96
C CYS A 99 19.10 11.44 11.98
N ARG A 100 19.23 10.32 11.26
CA ARG A 100 20.26 10.09 10.25
C ARG A 100 19.58 9.79 8.94
N VAL A 101 19.98 10.47 7.88
CA VAL A 101 19.40 10.30 6.55
C VAL A 101 20.45 9.81 5.55
N LEU A 102 20.05 8.90 4.68
CA LEU A 102 20.83 8.43 3.54
C LEU A 102 20.17 8.93 2.26
N THR A 103 20.90 9.73 1.50
CA THR A 103 20.48 10.16 0.17
C THR A 103 21.12 9.28 -0.89
N THR A 104 20.30 8.60 -1.70
CA THR A 104 20.72 7.75 -2.81
C THR A 104 20.08 8.21 -4.12
N ASP A 105 20.43 7.54 -5.22
CA ASP A 105 19.74 7.65 -6.51
C ASP A 105 18.26 7.19 -6.44
N GLN A 106 17.92 6.35 -5.46
CA GLN A 106 16.57 5.83 -5.24
C GLN A 106 15.71 6.70 -4.31
N GLY A 107 16.28 7.75 -3.71
CA GLY A 107 15.59 8.66 -2.81
C GLY A 107 16.29 8.83 -1.46
N THR A 108 15.56 9.45 -0.52
CA THR A 108 16.05 9.69 0.85
C THR A 108 15.44 8.67 1.81
N PHE A 109 16.28 8.07 2.64
CA PHE A 109 15.89 7.07 3.63
C PHE A 109 16.32 7.52 5.03
N VAL A 110 15.47 7.29 6.03
CA VAL A 110 15.81 7.51 7.44
C VAL A 110 16.45 6.23 7.98
N LEU A 111 17.68 6.33 8.47
CA LEU A 111 18.41 5.18 8.99
C LEU A 111 18.01 4.89 10.44
N ILE A 112 17.66 3.64 10.71
CA ILE A 112 17.36 3.12 12.05
C ILE A 112 18.14 1.83 12.32
N GLY A 113 18.13 1.36 13.57
CA GLY A 113 18.80 0.13 13.99
C GLY A 113 19.97 0.42 14.95
N SER A 114 20.70 -0.64 15.31
CA SER A 114 21.83 -0.58 16.26
C SER A 114 23.17 -0.30 15.60
N VAL A 115 23.24 -0.31 14.27
CA VAL A 115 24.48 -0.08 13.52
C VAL A 115 24.76 1.41 13.39
N THR A 116 25.86 1.87 13.97
CA THR A 116 26.34 3.24 13.77
C THR A 116 26.85 3.42 12.35
N VAL A 117 26.21 4.32 11.60
CA VAL A 117 26.60 4.64 10.22
C VAL A 117 27.32 6.00 10.19
N PRO A 118 28.58 6.05 9.75
CA PRO A 118 29.34 7.31 9.70
C PRO A 118 28.76 8.27 8.66
N ASN A 119 29.02 9.57 8.83
CA ASN A 119 28.75 10.58 7.82
C ASN A 119 29.59 10.34 6.56
N GLY A 120 29.08 10.80 5.41
CA GLY A 120 29.76 10.69 4.13
C GLY A 120 29.23 9.54 3.27
N ARG A 121 29.98 9.22 2.20
CA ARG A 121 29.54 8.24 1.20
C ARG A 121 29.77 6.81 1.70
N VAL A 122 28.69 6.04 1.81
CA VAL A 122 28.71 4.68 2.34
C VAL A 122 27.81 3.75 1.54
N THR A 123 28.05 2.46 1.69
CA THR A 123 27.14 1.40 1.26
C THR A 123 26.56 0.73 2.50
N VAL A 124 25.24 0.71 2.62
CA VAL A 124 24.53 0.05 3.73
C VAL A 124 23.71 -1.11 3.21
N THR A 125 23.68 -2.20 3.96
CA THR A 125 22.76 -3.31 3.75
C THR A 125 21.78 -3.35 4.91
N GLY A 126 20.50 -3.58 4.61
CA GLY A 126 19.44 -3.48 5.58
C GLY A 126 18.10 -3.85 5.01
N GLN A 127 17.02 -3.51 5.71
CA GLN A 127 15.66 -3.75 5.25
C GLN A 127 14.85 -2.47 5.36
N ARG A 128 13.93 -2.26 4.42
CA ARG A 128 12.95 -1.19 4.53
C ARG A 128 11.93 -1.60 5.59
N SER A 129 11.76 -0.78 6.64
CA SER A 129 10.76 -1.05 7.69
C SER A 129 9.47 -0.28 7.40
N ALA A 130 8.38 -1.02 7.20
CA ALA A 130 7.03 -0.47 7.04
C ALA A 130 6.21 -0.47 8.34
N THR A 131 6.68 -1.18 9.37
CA THR A 131 5.94 -1.37 10.64
C THR A 131 6.49 -0.55 11.79
N THR A 132 7.74 -0.07 11.68
CA THR A 132 8.35 0.77 12.72
C THR A 132 7.81 2.20 12.63
N MET A 133 7.43 2.75 13.78
CA MET A 133 7.08 4.18 13.89
C MET A 133 8.33 4.99 14.24
N SER A 134 8.50 6.16 13.62
CA SER A 134 9.59 7.09 13.92
C SER A 134 9.11 8.54 13.81
N THR A 135 9.73 9.43 14.59
CA THR A 135 9.45 10.87 14.53
C THR A 135 10.17 11.58 13.38
N CYS A 136 11.26 11.00 12.87
CA CYS A 136 12.23 11.60 11.95
C CYS A 136 11.69 12.01 10.56
N GLN A 137 10.39 11.89 10.29
CA GLN A 137 9.55 12.13 9.09
C GLN A 137 10.20 12.73 7.80
N GLN A 138 11.36 12.23 7.37
CA GLN A 138 12.15 12.72 6.23
C GLN A 138 12.35 11.65 5.14
N GLY A 139 11.66 10.52 5.28
CA GLY A 139 11.72 9.43 4.33
C GLY A 139 11.28 8.10 4.94
N PRO A 140 11.14 7.06 4.11
CA PRO A 140 10.95 5.69 4.56
C PRO A 140 12.06 5.24 5.50
N LEU A 141 11.70 4.45 6.51
CA LEU A 141 12.65 3.89 7.46
C LEU A 141 13.44 2.74 6.82
N PHE A 142 14.74 2.75 7.07
CA PHE A 142 15.67 1.74 6.61
C PHE A 142 16.48 1.22 7.79
N GLU A 143 16.20 -0.02 8.20
CA GLU A 143 16.89 -0.69 9.30
C GLU A 143 18.21 -1.25 8.81
N VAL A 144 19.30 -0.64 9.24
CA VAL A 144 20.66 -0.98 8.82
C VAL A 144 21.15 -2.19 9.60
N SER A 145 21.56 -3.23 8.88
CA SER A 145 22.19 -4.42 9.46
C SER A 145 23.69 -4.49 9.20
N LYS A 146 24.19 -3.80 8.16
CA LYS A 146 25.61 -3.73 7.82
C LYS A 146 25.97 -2.42 7.13
N VAL A 147 27.18 -1.92 7.38
CA VAL A 147 27.76 -0.76 6.69
C VAL A 147 29.14 -1.10 6.15
N SER A 148 29.48 -0.57 4.98
CA SER A 148 30.82 -0.59 4.39
C SER A 148 31.15 0.75 3.73
N PRO A 149 32.43 1.11 3.60
CA PRO A 149 32.85 2.24 2.78
C PRO A 149 32.33 2.09 1.35
N ALA A 150 31.85 3.20 0.76
CA ALA A 150 31.51 3.20 -0.66
C ALA A 150 32.81 3.17 -1.49
N SER A 151 32.88 2.26 -2.45
CA SER A 151 33.94 2.24 -3.47
C SER A 151 33.69 3.27 -4.57
#